data_AF-A0AAU5ZEP0-F1
#
_entry.id   AF-A0AAU5ZEP0-F1
#
_cell.length_a   1.000
_cell.length_b   1.000
_cell.length_c   1.000
_cell.angle_alpha   90.00
_cell.angle_beta   90.00
_cell.angle_gamma   90.00
#
_symmetry.space_group_name_H-M   'P 1'
#
loop_
_entity.id
_entity.type
_entity.pdbx_description
1 polymer ?
#
loop_
_entity_poly.entity_id
_entity_poly.type
_entity_poly.pdbx_seq_one_letter_code
_entity_poly.pdbx_strand_id
1 'polypeptide(L)'
;MVALVTAAAKLAEGQLQVRMAAADEMLRARNMRHLTALGDAPGALLTLSGRVLAVQPLEWLPDRLVVPDGADRIDLGDGREGLIERLDEGYLLRKPGTPVRRSRPSLRLMLLGAGQPIAVVGGREIALTLRRPEVLALLLLHPSGLTAEQLMLQLYGDEGNPTTVRAEMHRLRNLLGGGVLDTKRYRIIADVTGDVTDVQAALRNGDLDAALGLYAGPLLARSDAPACRRTTRAVRRSPPGSTV
;
A
#
# COMPACT_ATOMS: atom_id res chain seq x y z
N MET A 1 47.71 -45.51 12.14
CA MET A 1 47.13 -44.60 13.16
C MET A 1 46.27 -43.47 12.56
N VAL A 2 46.66 -42.83 11.45
CA VAL A 2 45.90 -41.71 10.84
C VAL A 2 44.47 -42.07 10.39
N ALA A 3 44.22 -43.31 9.97
CA ALA A 3 42.89 -43.75 9.53
C ALA A 3 41.83 -43.83 10.65
N LEU A 4 42.23 -44.25 11.86
CA LEU A 4 41.33 -44.29 13.03
C LEU A 4 41.02 -42.88 13.53
N VAL A 5 42.01 -41.98 13.54
CA VAL A 5 41.83 -40.58 13.94
C VAL A 5 40.89 -39.84 12.99
N THR A 6 41.04 -40.04 11.68
CA THR A 6 40.13 -39.43 10.68
C THR A 6 38.72 -40.02 10.73
N ALA A 7 38.57 -41.33 10.97
CA ALA A 7 37.25 -41.93 11.18
C ALA A 7 36.55 -41.39 12.44
N ALA A 8 37.28 -41.26 13.55
CA ALA A 8 36.75 -40.69 14.79
C ALA A 8 36.37 -39.21 14.62
N ALA A 9 37.19 -38.42 13.92
CA ALA A 9 36.88 -37.01 13.62
C ALA A 9 35.61 -36.87 12.76
N LYS A 10 35.48 -37.68 11.69
CA LYS A 10 34.27 -37.68 10.84
C LYS A 10 33.01 -38.09 11.60
N LEU A 11 33.12 -39.07 12.51
CA LEU A 11 32.00 -39.49 13.34
C LEU A 11 31.60 -38.41 14.33
N ALA A 12 32.57 -37.72 14.95
CA ALA A 12 32.32 -36.58 15.81
C ALA A 12 31.66 -35.41 15.06
N GLU A 13 32.17 -35.09 13.87
CA GLU A 13 31.59 -34.04 13.00
C GLU A 13 30.14 -34.37 12.61
N GLY A 14 29.87 -35.61 12.19
CA GLY A 14 28.51 -36.06 11.88
C GLY A 14 27.56 -35.97 13.08
N GLN A 15 28.01 -36.37 14.27
CA GLN A 15 27.22 -36.24 15.50
C GLN A 15 26.90 -34.78 15.84
N LEU A 16 27.86 -33.87 15.63
CA LEU A 16 27.65 -32.43 15.83
C LEU A 16 26.64 -31.87 14.83
N GLN A 17 26.76 -32.24 13.55
CA GLN A 17 25.81 -31.80 12.52
C GLN A 17 24.37 -32.25 12.83
N VAL A 18 24.18 -33.50 13.25
CA VAL A 18 22.85 -34.03 13.62
C VAL A 18 22.27 -33.28 14.81
N ARG A 19 23.08 -33.03 15.86
CA ARG A 19 22.64 -32.27 17.03
C ARG A 19 22.31 -30.83 16.70
N MET A 20 23.11 -30.18 15.85
CA MET A 20 22.86 -28.82 15.39
C MET A 20 21.53 -28.75 14.61
N ALA A 21 21.31 -29.66 13.67
CA ALA A 21 20.08 -29.70 12.88
C ALA A 21 18.85 -29.94 13.76
N ALA A 22 18.95 -30.82 14.76
CA ALA A 22 17.86 -31.06 15.71
C ALA A 22 17.54 -29.81 16.55
N ALA A 23 18.56 -29.11 17.04
CA ALA A 23 18.39 -27.86 17.80
C ALA A 23 17.77 -26.75 16.93
N ASP A 24 18.21 -26.63 15.67
CA ASP A 24 17.65 -25.68 14.71
C ASP A 24 16.18 -25.95 14.44
N GLU A 25 15.83 -27.21 14.19
CA GLU A 25 14.46 -27.60 13.92
C GLU A 25 13.55 -27.34 15.13
N MET A 26 14.02 -27.61 16.34
CA MET A 26 13.30 -27.29 17.58
C MET A 26 13.09 -25.79 17.74
N LEU A 27 14.13 -24.97 17.53
CA LEU A 27 14.05 -23.51 17.60
C LEU A 27 13.07 -22.98 16.56
N ARG A 28 13.18 -23.46 15.33
CA ARG A 28 12.32 -23.09 14.20
C ARG A 28 10.87 -23.42 14.52
N ALA A 29 10.57 -24.64 14.99
CA ALA A 29 9.21 -25.06 15.31
C ALA A 29 8.59 -24.24 16.45
N ARG A 30 9.35 -23.97 17.53
CA ARG A 30 8.87 -23.18 18.68
C ARG A 30 8.60 -21.73 18.31
N ASN A 31 9.48 -21.15 17.50
CA ASN A 31 9.44 -19.73 17.20
C ASN A 31 8.70 -19.37 15.90
N MET A 32 8.27 -20.37 15.12
CA MET A 32 7.54 -20.17 13.87
C MET A 32 6.33 -19.25 14.04
N ARG A 33 5.62 -19.34 15.17
CA ARG A 33 4.47 -18.47 15.49
C ARG A 33 4.82 -16.98 15.42
N HIS A 34 6.04 -16.59 15.80
CA HIS A 34 6.48 -15.20 15.78
C HIS A 34 6.76 -14.70 14.36
N LEU A 35 7.24 -15.59 13.50
CA LEU A 35 7.41 -15.33 12.07
C LEU A 35 6.05 -15.28 11.37
N THR A 36 5.17 -16.26 11.60
CA THR A 36 3.82 -16.30 11.01
C THR A 36 2.94 -15.12 11.47
N ALA A 37 3.11 -14.63 12.70
CA ALA A 37 2.42 -13.45 13.20
C ALA A 37 2.74 -12.17 12.40
N LEU A 38 3.83 -12.15 11.62
CA LEU A 38 4.15 -11.05 10.70
C LEU A 38 3.25 -11.01 9.46
N GLY A 39 2.54 -12.11 9.14
CA GLY A 39 1.72 -12.21 7.95
C GLY A 39 2.55 -12.05 6.66
N ASP A 40 2.22 -11.06 5.83
CA ASP A 40 2.95 -10.73 4.60
C ASP A 40 4.20 -9.87 4.86
N ALA A 41 4.46 -9.44 6.11
CA ALA A 41 5.58 -8.57 6.41
C ALA A 41 6.93 -9.31 6.34
N PRO A 42 7.98 -8.69 5.77
CA PRO A 42 9.29 -9.33 5.65
C PRO A 42 9.94 -9.58 7.02
N GLY A 43 10.33 -10.83 7.29
CA GLY A 43 11.08 -11.22 8.47
C GLY A 43 11.84 -12.55 8.32
N ALA A 44 12.68 -12.85 9.30
CA ALA A 44 13.42 -14.11 9.37
C ALA A 44 13.63 -14.55 10.81
N LEU A 45 13.74 -15.86 11.03
CA LEU A 45 14.15 -16.44 12.31
C LEU A 45 15.63 -16.78 12.25
N LEU A 46 16.37 -16.36 13.27
CA LEU A 46 17.80 -16.56 13.40
C LEU A 46 18.13 -17.32 14.69
N THR A 47 19.21 -18.10 14.67
CA THR A 47 19.86 -18.58 15.89
C THR A 47 20.55 -17.43 16.63
N LEU A 48 20.96 -17.65 17.88
CA LEU A 48 21.83 -16.71 18.61
C LEU A 48 23.17 -16.46 17.90
N SER A 49 23.63 -17.40 17.09
CA SER A 49 24.84 -17.26 16.27
C SER A 49 24.60 -16.55 14.93
N GLY A 50 23.37 -16.07 14.70
CA GLY A 50 22.96 -15.31 13.52
C GLY A 50 22.67 -16.15 12.28
N ARG A 51 22.63 -17.48 12.38
CA ARG A 51 22.27 -18.36 11.26
C ARG A 51 20.78 -18.29 10.97
N VAL A 52 20.42 -18.17 9.69
CA VAL A 52 19.03 -18.07 9.24
C VAL A 52 18.37 -19.46 9.23
N LEU A 53 17.23 -19.59 9.91
CA LEU A 53 16.47 -20.85 9.99
C LEU A 53 15.20 -20.84 9.14
N ALA A 54 14.58 -19.67 8.97
CA ALA A 54 13.38 -19.49 8.17
C ALA A 54 13.24 -18.03 7.74
N VAL A 55 12.63 -17.81 6.59
CA VAL A 55 12.48 -16.49 5.97
C VAL A 55 11.07 -16.33 5.39
N GLN A 56 10.51 -15.12 5.49
CA GLN A 56 9.21 -14.76 4.92
C GLN A 56 9.26 -13.31 4.39
N PRO A 57 8.66 -13.01 3.24
CA PRO A 57 9.37 -13.01 1.96
C PRO A 57 10.60 -12.07 1.97
N LEU A 58 11.78 -12.66 2.18
CA LEU A 58 13.09 -11.99 2.19
C LEU A 58 14.10 -12.88 1.44
N GLU A 59 13.78 -13.23 0.20
CA GLU A 59 14.43 -14.30 -0.59
C GLU A 59 15.95 -14.14 -0.81
N TRP A 60 16.53 -12.99 -0.48
CA TRP A 60 17.95 -12.67 -0.72
C TRP A 60 18.84 -12.74 0.54
N LEU A 61 18.29 -13.05 1.72
CA LEU A 61 19.10 -13.06 2.95
C LEU A 61 20.25 -14.09 2.87
N PRO A 62 21.45 -13.75 3.36
CA PRO A 62 22.56 -14.70 3.47
C PRO A 62 22.23 -15.79 4.50
N ASP A 63 22.86 -16.97 4.40
CA ASP A 63 22.67 -18.08 5.36
C ASP A 63 23.03 -17.71 6.81
N ARG A 64 23.81 -16.65 6.99
CA ARG A 64 24.22 -16.11 8.29
C ARG A 64 24.30 -14.59 8.26
N LEU A 65 23.72 -13.97 9.28
CA LEU A 65 23.84 -12.56 9.60
C LEU A 65 24.74 -12.38 10.84
N VAL A 66 25.46 -11.26 10.90
CA VAL A 66 26.19 -10.87 12.11
C VAL A 66 25.23 -10.06 12.98
N VAL A 67 24.88 -10.60 14.15
CA VAL A 67 24.04 -9.92 15.13
C VAL A 67 24.93 -9.53 16.31
N PRO A 68 25.29 -8.23 16.47
CA PRO A 68 26.06 -7.79 17.62
C PRO A 68 25.26 -7.98 18.92
N ASP A 69 25.96 -8.31 20.01
CA ASP A 69 25.32 -8.49 21.31
C ASP A 69 24.62 -7.20 21.77
N GLY A 70 23.32 -7.31 22.05
CA GLY A 70 22.49 -6.17 22.49
C GLY A 70 22.10 -5.19 21.38
N ALA A 71 22.30 -5.54 20.11
CA ALA A 71 21.83 -4.72 18.99
C ALA A 71 20.33 -4.91 18.75
N ASP A 72 19.59 -3.80 18.77
CA ASP A 72 18.19 -3.76 18.35
C ASP A 72 18.03 -3.57 16.83
N ARG A 73 19.13 -3.22 16.14
CA ARG A 73 19.19 -2.97 14.69
C ARG A 73 20.47 -3.53 14.09
N ILE A 74 20.36 -4.12 12.89
CA ILE A 74 21.50 -4.64 12.12
C ILE A 74 21.45 -4.19 10.66
N ASP A 75 22.61 -4.01 10.05
CA ASP A 75 22.73 -3.87 8.60
C ASP A 75 22.50 -5.24 7.94
N LEU A 76 21.64 -5.29 6.92
CA LEU A 76 21.33 -6.51 6.18
C LEU A 76 22.30 -6.77 5.02
N GLY A 77 23.31 -5.92 4.83
CA GLY A 77 24.37 -6.09 3.83
C GLY A 77 24.06 -5.49 2.46
N ASP A 78 22.91 -4.85 2.30
CA ASP A 78 22.49 -4.13 1.10
C ASP A 78 22.18 -2.64 1.37
N GLY A 79 22.68 -2.12 2.51
CA GLY A 79 22.43 -0.77 2.99
C GLY A 79 21.06 -0.58 3.64
N ARG A 80 20.25 -1.64 3.79
CA ARG A 80 18.98 -1.60 4.54
C ARG A 80 19.19 -2.12 5.96
N GLU A 81 18.54 -1.48 6.92
CA GLU A 81 18.54 -1.93 8.31
C GLU A 81 17.39 -2.90 8.61
N GLY A 82 17.63 -3.84 9.51
CA GLY A 82 16.66 -4.74 10.11
C GLY A 82 16.58 -4.53 11.62
N LEU A 83 15.39 -4.65 12.21
CA LEU A 83 15.16 -4.70 13.65
C LEU A 83 15.36 -6.13 14.13
N ILE A 84 16.07 -6.30 15.23
CA ILE A 84 16.29 -7.58 15.89
C ILE A 84 15.50 -7.60 17.20
N GLU A 85 14.57 -8.55 17.29
CA GLU A 85 13.85 -8.84 18.52
C GLU A 85 14.41 -10.13 19.13
N ARG A 86 14.83 -10.07 20.40
CA ARG A 86 15.36 -11.22 21.11
C ARG A 86 14.23 -12.16 21.52
N LEU A 87 14.36 -13.43 21.16
CA LEU A 87 13.49 -14.53 21.59
C LEU A 87 14.22 -15.39 22.62
N ASP A 88 13.50 -16.33 23.25
CA ASP A 88 14.05 -17.21 24.30
C ASP A 88 15.30 -17.98 23.85
N GLU A 89 15.37 -18.40 22.59
CA GLU A 89 16.46 -19.24 22.06
C GLU A 89 17.10 -18.69 20.77
N GLY A 90 16.79 -17.45 20.36
CA GLY A 90 17.28 -16.89 19.10
C GLY A 90 16.83 -15.45 18.87
N TYR A 91 16.79 -15.06 17.60
CA TYR A 91 16.36 -13.73 17.19
C TYR A 91 15.25 -13.80 16.14
N LEU A 92 14.34 -12.84 16.21
CA LEU A 92 13.43 -12.52 15.12
C LEU A 92 13.95 -11.27 14.43
N LEU A 93 14.40 -11.44 13.20
CA LEU A 93 14.64 -10.34 12.30
C LEU A 93 13.31 -9.86 11.74
N ARG A 94 13.04 -8.57 11.91
CA ARG A 94 11.94 -7.87 11.26
C ARG A 94 12.56 -6.74 10.46
N LYS A 95 12.20 -6.56 9.20
CA LYS A 95 12.50 -5.24 8.61
C LYS A 95 11.64 -4.19 9.33
N PRO A 96 12.21 -3.05 9.76
CA PRO A 96 11.43 -1.86 10.07
C PRO A 96 10.74 -1.43 8.78
N GLY A 97 9.60 -2.04 8.51
CA GLY A 97 8.72 -1.59 7.47
C GLY A 97 7.86 -0.48 8.05
N THR A 98 7.94 0.71 7.48
CA THR A 98 6.71 1.23 6.87
C THR A 98 6.09 0.05 6.14
N PRO A 99 4.87 -0.37 6.50
CA PRO A 99 4.30 -1.64 6.06
C PRO A 99 4.57 -1.76 4.57
N VAL A 100 5.21 -2.85 4.14
CA VAL A 100 5.20 -3.24 2.73
C VAL A 100 3.75 -3.62 2.44
N ARG A 101 2.89 -2.59 2.31
CA ARG A 101 1.74 -2.64 1.44
C ARG A 101 2.28 -3.31 0.19
N ARG A 102 1.65 -4.38 -0.29
CA ARG A 102 1.61 -4.61 -1.75
C ARG A 102 1.53 -3.23 -2.35
N SER A 103 2.57 -2.74 -3.03
CA SER A 103 2.67 -1.32 -3.40
C SER A 103 1.35 -0.96 -4.02
N ARG A 104 0.47 -0.28 -3.28
CA ARG A 104 -0.88 -0.11 -3.80
C ARG A 104 -0.66 0.79 -5.00
N PRO A 105 -1.24 0.46 -6.16
CA PRO A 105 -0.99 1.24 -7.35
C PRO A 105 -1.21 2.71 -7.03
N SER A 106 -0.25 3.57 -7.35
CA SER A 106 -0.43 5.00 -7.17
C SER A 106 -1.42 5.47 -8.22
N LEU A 107 -2.43 6.23 -7.82
CA LEU A 107 -3.41 6.85 -8.71
C LEU A 107 -3.37 8.36 -8.51
N ARG A 108 -3.06 9.11 -9.57
CA ARG A 108 -3.23 10.57 -9.56
C ARG A 108 -4.34 10.97 -10.51
N LEU A 109 -5.28 11.80 -10.04
CA LEU A 109 -6.41 12.28 -10.82
C LEU A 109 -6.26 13.77 -11.13
N MET A 110 -6.38 14.13 -12.40
CA MET A 110 -6.43 15.52 -12.86
C MET A 110 -7.82 15.77 -13.44
N LEU A 111 -8.67 16.47 -12.68
CA LEU A 111 -10.09 16.63 -12.92
C LEU A 111 -10.55 18.10 -12.94
N LEU A 112 -9.69 19.04 -12.52
CA LEU A 112 -9.98 20.47 -12.50
C LEU A 112 -9.67 21.14 -13.83
N GLY A 113 -10.47 22.15 -14.17
CA GLY A 113 -10.27 23.00 -15.34
C GLY A 113 -10.98 22.51 -16.60
N ALA A 114 -10.65 23.16 -17.72
CA ALA A 114 -11.31 22.94 -19.02
C ALA A 114 -10.65 21.85 -19.89
N GLY A 115 -9.51 21.30 -19.44
CA GLY A 115 -8.76 20.27 -20.13
C GLY A 115 -9.42 18.89 -20.10
N GLN A 116 -8.85 17.95 -20.85
CA GLN A 116 -9.28 16.54 -20.82
C GLN A 116 -8.92 15.94 -19.45
N PRO A 117 -9.87 15.32 -18.71
CA PRO A 117 -9.56 14.67 -17.45
C PRO A 117 -8.64 13.47 -17.64
N ILE A 118 -7.67 13.30 -16.73
CA ILE A 118 -6.61 12.30 -16.83
C ILE A 118 -6.48 11.52 -15.53
N ALA A 119 -6.20 10.22 -15.64
CA ALA A 119 -5.73 9.39 -14.53
C ALA A 119 -4.31 8.90 -14.82
N VAL A 120 -3.41 9.01 -13.85
CA VAL A 120 -2.07 8.43 -13.90
C VAL A 120 -2.00 7.25 -12.93
N VAL A 121 -1.87 6.03 -13.46
CA VAL A 121 -1.79 4.80 -12.66
C VAL A 121 -0.39 4.20 -12.79
N GLY A 122 0.36 4.15 -11.69
CA GLY A 122 1.74 3.61 -11.71
C GLY A 122 2.63 4.25 -12.78
N GLY A 123 2.47 5.54 -13.03
CA GLY A 123 3.19 6.29 -14.08
C GLY A 123 2.57 6.24 -15.48
N ARG A 124 1.55 5.40 -15.72
CA ARG A 124 0.84 5.34 -17.01
C ARG A 124 -0.31 6.34 -17.04
N GLU A 125 -0.28 7.24 -18.02
CA GLU A 125 -1.34 8.20 -18.26
C GLU A 125 -2.52 7.59 -19.03
N ILE A 126 -3.73 7.90 -18.61
CA ILE A 126 -4.99 7.41 -19.17
C ILE A 126 -5.93 8.60 -19.33
N ALA A 127 -6.26 8.95 -20.57
CA ALA A 127 -7.32 9.91 -20.86
C ALA A 127 -8.68 9.35 -20.42
N LEU A 128 -9.38 10.08 -19.55
CA LEU A 128 -10.67 9.69 -19.02
C LEU A 128 -11.80 10.29 -19.86
N THR A 129 -12.55 9.46 -20.57
CA THR A 129 -13.70 9.88 -21.38
C THR A 129 -15.02 9.48 -20.74
N LEU A 130 -16.11 10.13 -21.18
CA LEU A 130 -17.49 9.81 -20.80
C LEU A 130 -17.74 9.99 -19.30
N ARG A 131 -18.37 9.00 -18.65
CA ARG A 131 -18.77 9.00 -17.23
C ARG A 131 -17.67 8.56 -16.27
N ARG A 132 -16.54 8.08 -16.77
CA ARG A 132 -15.40 7.61 -15.96
C ARG A 132 -14.80 8.69 -15.07
N PRO A 133 -14.54 9.92 -15.53
CA PRO A 133 -14.01 10.96 -14.66
C PRO A 133 -15.01 11.36 -13.57
N GLU A 134 -16.32 11.32 -13.85
CA GLU A 134 -17.38 11.62 -12.87
C GLU A 134 -17.42 10.56 -11.76
N VAL A 135 -17.37 9.28 -12.14
CA VAL A 135 -17.28 8.17 -11.19
C VAL A 135 -16.03 8.33 -10.32
N LEU A 136 -14.86 8.58 -10.92
CA LEU A 136 -13.62 8.74 -10.18
C LEU A 136 -13.63 9.96 -9.25
N ALA A 137 -14.19 11.09 -9.70
CA ALA A 137 -14.39 12.27 -8.86
C ALA A 137 -15.25 11.95 -7.63
N LEU A 138 -16.37 11.24 -7.82
CA LEU A 138 -17.24 10.84 -6.72
C LEU A 138 -16.52 9.90 -5.74
N LEU A 139 -15.77 8.92 -6.23
CA LEU A 139 -15.04 8.00 -5.37
C LEU A 139 -13.87 8.69 -4.64
N LEU A 140 -13.22 9.66 -5.26
CA LEU A 140 -12.17 10.48 -4.64
C LEU A 140 -12.74 11.29 -3.46
N LEU A 141 -13.94 11.86 -3.64
CA LEU A 141 -14.61 12.66 -2.62
C LEU A 141 -15.29 11.82 -1.51
N HIS A 142 -15.44 10.51 -1.72
CA HIS A 142 -16.07 9.59 -0.77
C HIS A 142 -15.12 8.41 -0.44
N PRO A 143 -14.03 8.63 0.32
CA PRO A 143 -13.02 7.61 0.60
C PRO A 143 -13.55 6.41 1.40
N SER A 144 -14.66 6.58 2.15
CA SER A 144 -15.37 5.48 2.82
C SER A 144 -16.05 4.51 1.84
N GLY A 145 -16.21 4.92 0.58
CA GLY A 145 -16.88 4.19 -0.48
C GLY A 145 -18.38 4.45 -0.58
N LEU A 146 -18.95 4.04 -1.70
CA LEU A 146 -20.36 4.15 -2.07
C LEU A 146 -20.92 2.78 -2.46
N THR A 147 -22.21 2.55 -2.21
CA THR A 147 -22.94 1.43 -2.82
C THR A 147 -23.26 1.72 -4.29
N ALA A 148 -23.73 0.71 -5.03
CA ALA A 148 -24.13 0.90 -6.41
C ALA A 148 -25.30 1.87 -6.55
N GLU A 149 -26.25 1.81 -5.62
CA GLU A 149 -27.44 2.64 -5.55
C GLU A 149 -27.06 4.10 -5.20
N GLN A 150 -26.15 4.29 -4.25
CA GLN A 150 -25.64 5.63 -3.89
C GLN A 150 -24.87 6.27 -5.05
N LEU A 151 -24.00 5.50 -5.71
CA LEU A 151 -23.23 5.98 -6.86
C LEU A 151 -24.15 6.30 -8.05
N MET A 152 -25.17 5.47 -8.28
CA MET A 152 -26.21 5.72 -9.29
C MET A 152 -26.93 7.04 -9.03
N LEU A 153 -27.44 7.24 -7.81
CA LEU A 153 -28.19 8.43 -7.44
C LEU A 153 -27.37 9.72 -7.67
N GLN A 154 -26.07 9.70 -7.35
CA GLN A 154 -25.19 10.85 -7.55
C GLN A 154 -24.90 11.14 -9.04
N LEU A 155 -24.89 10.10 -9.89
CA LEU A 155 -24.55 10.21 -11.32
C LEU A 155 -25.75 10.45 -12.23
N TYR A 156 -26.92 9.91 -11.87
CA TYR A 156 -28.10 9.85 -12.74
C TYR A 156 -29.37 10.41 -12.07
N GLY A 157 -29.38 10.62 -10.75
CA GLY A 157 -30.61 10.91 -10.01
C GLY A 157 -31.53 9.69 -9.90
N ASP A 158 -32.82 9.93 -9.67
CA ASP A 158 -33.82 8.87 -9.42
C ASP A 158 -34.15 8.02 -10.66
N GLU A 159 -33.86 8.54 -11.86
CA GLU A 159 -34.08 7.85 -13.15
C GLU A 159 -32.94 6.87 -13.52
N GLY A 160 -31.96 6.67 -12.63
CA GLY A 160 -30.80 5.83 -12.87
C GLY A 160 -31.07 4.33 -12.79
N ASN A 161 -30.20 3.53 -13.43
CA ASN A 161 -30.22 2.07 -13.31
C ASN A 161 -28.92 1.56 -12.63
N PRO A 162 -28.99 0.86 -11.48
CA PRO A 162 -27.82 0.30 -10.79
C PRO A 162 -26.99 -0.67 -11.65
N THR A 163 -27.63 -1.35 -12.61
CA THR A 163 -26.95 -2.27 -13.54
C THR A 163 -25.99 -1.52 -14.47
N THR A 164 -26.37 -0.32 -14.92
CA THR A 164 -25.49 0.56 -15.71
C THR A 164 -24.27 0.96 -14.91
N VAL A 165 -24.44 1.28 -13.62
CA VAL A 165 -23.31 1.59 -12.72
C VAL A 165 -22.38 0.39 -12.55
N ARG A 166 -22.92 -0.82 -12.35
CA ARG A 166 -22.11 -2.05 -12.26
C ARG A 166 -21.28 -2.26 -13.53
N ALA A 167 -21.86 -2.03 -14.71
CA ALA A 167 -21.17 -2.14 -15.98
C ALA A 167 -20.07 -1.08 -16.13
N GLU A 168 -20.33 0.18 -15.77
CA GLU A 168 -19.31 1.24 -15.79
C GLU A 168 -18.17 0.95 -14.81
N MET A 169 -18.47 0.48 -13.60
CA MET A 169 -17.46 0.08 -12.62
C MET A 169 -16.60 -1.08 -13.13
N HIS A 170 -17.20 -2.06 -13.81
CA HIS A 170 -16.44 -3.15 -14.43
C HIS A 170 -15.48 -2.63 -15.53
N ARG A 171 -15.97 -1.78 -16.44
CA ARG A 171 -15.12 -1.15 -17.47
C ARG A 171 -14.00 -0.31 -16.85
N LEU A 172 -14.30 0.43 -15.79
CA LEU A 172 -13.32 1.26 -15.09
C LEU A 172 -12.23 0.42 -14.41
N ARG A 173 -12.59 -0.71 -13.78
CA ARG A 173 -11.61 -1.66 -13.23
C ARG A 173 -10.67 -2.21 -14.30
N ASN A 174 -11.21 -2.59 -15.46
CA ASN A 174 -10.39 -3.09 -16.56
C ASN A 174 -9.46 -2.00 -17.13
N LEU A 175 -9.92 -0.75 -17.16
CA LEU A 175 -9.12 0.38 -17.64
C LEU A 175 -7.95 0.69 -16.69
N LEU A 176 -8.21 0.75 -15.38
CA LEU A 176 -7.23 1.15 -14.36
C LEU A 176 -6.32 0.00 -13.92
N GLY A 177 -6.76 -1.25 -14.08
CA GLY A 177 -6.04 -2.44 -13.64
C GLY A 177 -6.43 -2.91 -12.25
N GLY A 178 -5.91 -4.09 -11.88
CA GLY A 178 -6.17 -4.72 -10.59
C GLY A 178 -5.63 -3.92 -9.40
N GLY A 179 -6.32 -3.97 -8.26
CA GLY A 179 -5.86 -3.35 -7.02
C GLY A 179 -6.07 -1.85 -6.89
N VAL A 180 -6.78 -1.20 -7.85
CA VAL A 180 -7.12 0.23 -7.79
C VAL A 180 -8.47 0.46 -7.12
N LEU A 181 -9.48 -0.36 -7.43
CA LEU A 181 -10.86 -0.23 -6.95
C LEU A 181 -11.31 -1.49 -6.21
N ASP A 182 -12.07 -1.31 -5.12
CA ASP A 182 -12.69 -2.40 -4.36
C ASP A 182 -13.93 -2.96 -5.09
N THR A 183 -14.25 -4.23 -4.82
CA THR A 183 -15.33 -5.00 -5.46
C THR A 183 -16.64 -4.90 -4.68
N LYS A 184 -16.60 -4.82 -3.34
CA LYS A 184 -17.79 -4.96 -2.48
C LYS A 184 -18.46 -3.61 -2.18
N ARG A 185 -17.67 -2.59 -1.85
CA ARG A 185 -18.08 -1.18 -1.81
C ARG A 185 -17.26 -0.42 -2.83
N TYR A 186 -17.89 0.41 -3.66
CA TYR A 186 -17.15 1.16 -4.66
C TYR A 186 -16.31 2.23 -3.96
N ARG A 187 -15.01 1.99 -3.87
CA ARG A 187 -14.01 2.90 -3.31
C ARG A 187 -12.67 2.70 -4.01
N ILE A 188 -11.84 3.73 -3.95
CA ILE A 188 -10.45 3.67 -4.39
C ILE A 188 -9.62 3.07 -3.26
N ILE A 189 -8.93 1.98 -3.54
CA ILE A 189 -8.01 1.31 -2.59
C ILE A 189 -6.55 1.59 -2.89
N ALA A 190 -6.25 2.07 -4.10
CA ALA A 190 -4.97 2.67 -4.51
C ALA A 190 -4.53 3.83 -3.59
N ASP A 191 -3.24 4.16 -3.63
CA ASP A 191 -2.77 5.43 -3.06
C ASP A 191 -3.17 6.56 -3.99
N VAL A 192 -4.28 7.20 -3.66
CA VAL A 192 -4.91 8.20 -4.51
C VAL A 192 -4.57 9.61 -4.08
N THR A 193 -4.18 10.41 -5.08
CA THR A 193 -4.02 11.86 -5.01
C THR A 193 -4.76 12.50 -6.18
N GLY A 194 -4.92 13.82 -6.14
CA GLY A 194 -5.53 14.54 -7.24
C GLY A 194 -5.62 16.02 -6.98
N ASP A 195 -5.70 16.78 -8.06
CA ASP A 195 -5.79 18.23 -8.03
C ASP A 195 -6.91 18.76 -7.12
N VAL A 196 -8.06 18.09 -7.09
CA VAL A 196 -9.17 18.40 -6.17
C VAL A 196 -8.76 18.25 -4.70
N THR A 197 -8.11 17.14 -4.35
CA THR A 197 -7.68 16.88 -2.97
C THR A 197 -6.51 17.75 -2.56
N ASP A 198 -5.65 18.11 -3.52
CA ASP A 198 -4.51 19.01 -3.31
C ASP A 198 -5.01 20.42 -2.96
N VAL A 199 -5.98 20.95 -3.72
CA VAL A 199 -6.65 22.22 -3.41
C VAL A 199 -7.36 22.16 -2.05
N GLN A 200 -8.10 21.08 -1.76
CA GLN A 200 -8.76 20.93 -0.46
C GLN A 200 -7.78 20.86 0.71
N ALA A 201 -6.61 20.25 0.52
CA ALA A 201 -5.57 20.19 1.54
C ALA A 201 -4.96 21.58 1.81
N ALA A 202 -4.64 22.33 0.75
CA ALA A 202 -4.14 23.70 0.87
C ALA A 202 -5.15 24.60 1.63
N LEU A 203 -6.44 24.52 1.26
CA LEU A 203 -7.51 25.25 1.95
C LEU A 203 -7.65 24.86 3.42
N ARG A 204 -7.59 23.56 3.76
CA ARG A 204 -7.63 23.10 5.16
C ARG A 204 -6.44 23.59 5.98
N ASN A 205 -5.28 23.76 5.34
CA ASN A 205 -4.06 24.24 5.98
C ASN A 205 -4.00 25.78 6.04
N GLY A 206 -4.99 26.49 5.49
CA GLY A 206 -5.01 27.96 5.43
C GLY A 206 -4.08 28.57 4.39
N ASP A 207 -3.50 27.76 3.51
CA ASP A 207 -2.59 28.21 2.45
C ASP A 207 -3.39 28.61 1.20
N LEU A 208 -3.85 29.86 1.18
CA LEU A 208 -4.68 30.39 0.09
C LEU A 208 -3.90 30.54 -1.22
N ASP A 209 -2.62 30.94 -1.15
CA ASP A 209 -1.79 31.15 -2.34
C ASP A 209 -1.55 29.82 -3.05
N ALA A 210 -1.22 28.75 -2.31
CA ALA A 210 -1.12 27.42 -2.87
C ALA A 210 -2.46 26.93 -3.43
N ALA A 211 -3.58 27.16 -2.72
CA ALA A 211 -4.91 26.77 -3.20
C ALA A 211 -5.27 27.45 -4.54
N LEU A 212 -4.99 28.75 -4.67
CA LEU A 212 -5.24 29.51 -5.89
C LEU A 212 -4.31 29.07 -7.04
N GLY A 213 -3.04 28.80 -6.75
CA GLY A 213 -2.08 28.30 -7.74
C GLY A 213 -2.42 26.91 -8.28
N LEU A 214 -3.04 26.05 -7.46
CA LEU A 214 -3.47 24.71 -7.84
C LEU A 214 -4.85 24.68 -8.51
N TYR A 215 -5.69 25.69 -8.31
CA TYR A 215 -7.05 25.72 -8.83
C TYR A 215 -7.09 26.10 -10.32
N ALA A 216 -7.04 25.10 -11.19
CA ALA A 216 -7.11 25.28 -12.65
C ALA A 216 -8.52 25.56 -13.21
N GLY A 217 -9.54 25.67 -12.35
CA GLY A 217 -10.93 25.91 -12.73
C GLY A 217 -11.91 24.88 -12.14
N PRO A 218 -13.17 24.88 -12.59
CA PRO A 218 -14.21 24.04 -12.00
C PRO A 218 -13.94 22.55 -12.22
N LEU A 219 -14.41 21.72 -11.26
CA LEU A 219 -14.34 20.27 -11.35
C LEU A 219 -15.17 19.78 -12.53
N LEU A 220 -14.53 19.06 -13.45
CA LEU A 220 -15.13 18.52 -14.66
C LEU A 220 -16.00 19.57 -15.36
N ALA A 221 -15.36 20.66 -15.80
CA ALA A 221 -16.03 21.86 -16.32
C ALA A 221 -17.11 21.58 -17.41
N ARG A 222 -17.00 20.46 -18.13
CA ARG A 222 -17.90 20.04 -19.21
C ARG A 222 -18.89 18.93 -18.81
N SER A 223 -18.89 18.50 -17.55
CA SER A 223 -19.76 17.42 -17.07
C SER A 223 -21.13 17.95 -16.63
N ASP A 224 -22.18 17.24 -17.07
CA ASP A 224 -23.56 17.48 -16.66
C ASP A 224 -24.00 16.63 -15.45
N ALA A 225 -23.09 15.87 -14.83
CA ALA A 225 -23.44 15.05 -13.67
C ALA A 225 -23.94 15.93 -12.51
N PRO A 226 -25.11 15.63 -11.91
CA PRO A 226 -25.70 16.43 -10.84
C PRO A 226 -24.75 16.69 -9.66
N ALA A 227 -23.98 15.67 -9.25
CA ALA A 227 -23.04 15.80 -8.15
C ALA A 227 -21.81 16.67 -8.47
N CYS A 228 -21.36 16.69 -9.73
CA CYS A 228 -20.25 17.54 -10.17
C CYS A 228 -20.69 19.01 -10.20
N ARG A 229 -21.91 19.28 -10.72
CA ARG A 229 -22.52 20.62 -10.66
C ARG A 229 -22.72 21.13 -9.24
N ARG A 230 -23.16 20.26 -8.31
CA ARG A 230 -23.34 20.62 -6.89
C ARG A 230 -22.02 20.98 -6.22
N THR A 231 -20.95 20.23 -6.50
CA THR A 231 -19.61 20.48 -5.94
C THR A 231 -19.03 21.79 -6.45
N THR A 232 -19.14 22.06 -7.75
CA THR A 232 -18.74 23.35 -8.35
C THR A 232 -19.52 24.53 -7.74
N ARG A 233 -20.81 24.35 -7.42
CA ARG A 233 -21.64 25.39 -6.81
C ARG A 233 -21.27 25.67 -5.34
N ALA A 234 -20.77 24.68 -4.60
CA ALA A 234 -20.34 24.84 -3.22
C ALA A 234 -19.06 25.71 -3.12
N VAL A 235 -18.10 25.53 -4.04
CA VAL A 235 -16.89 26.36 -4.13
C VAL A 235 -17.24 27.81 -4.45
N ARG A 236 -18.27 28.04 -5.27
CA ARG A 236 -18.72 29.38 -5.70
C ARG A 236 -19.49 30.16 -4.62
N ARG A 237 -19.81 29.54 -3.47
CA ARG A 237 -20.68 30.11 -2.41
C ARG A 237 -19.94 30.51 -1.13
N SER A 238 -18.61 30.45 -1.06
CA SER A 238 -17.88 31.12 0.02
C SER A 238 -17.66 32.58 -0.36
N PRO A 239 -18.40 33.56 0.20
CA PRO A 239 -18.09 34.96 -0.03
C PRO A 239 -16.76 35.31 0.68
N PRO A 240 -15.97 36.25 0.13
CA PRO A 240 -14.85 36.81 0.87
C PRO A 240 -15.38 37.67 2.02
N GLY A 241 -14.94 37.36 3.24
CA GLY A 241 -14.88 38.27 4.39
C GLY A 241 -16.16 39.03 4.77
N SER A 242 -16.89 38.50 5.76
CA SER A 242 -17.54 39.37 6.74
C SER A 242 -16.59 39.54 7.93
N THR A 243 -15.83 40.63 7.90
CA THR A 243 -15.23 41.23 9.10
C THR A 243 -15.66 42.68 9.11
N VAL A 244 -16.65 42.97 9.96
CA VAL A 244 -16.77 44.22 10.72
C VAL A 244 -17.19 43.81 12.12
#